data_AF-A0A1J3FIN1-F1
#
_entry.id   AF-A0A1J3FIN1-F1
#
_cell.length_a   1.000
_cell.length_b   1.000
_cell.length_c   1.000
_cell.angle_alpha   90.00
_cell.angle_beta   90.00
_cell.angle_gamma   90.00
#
_symmetry.space_group_name_H-M   'P 1'
#
loop_
_entity.id
_entity.type
_entity.pdbx_description
1 polymer ?
#
loop_
_entity_poly.entity_id
_entity_poly.type
_entity_poly.pdbx_seq_one_letter_code
_entity_poly.pdbx_strand_id
1 'polypeptide(L)'
;AGAMNFLVRVSGLMTNAPYMLNVDCDMYANEADVIRQAMCIFLQESTNPNYCAFVQFPQNFYDSNADEIIILQSYLGRGIAGIQGPIYAGSGCFHTRRVMYGLS
;
A
#
# COMPACT_ATOMS: atom_id res chain seq x y z
N ALA A 1 13.84 -6.45 3.28
CA ALA A 1 12.91 -7.60 3.43
C ALA A 1 12.85 -8.18 4.85
N GLY A 2 13.97 -8.50 5.51
CA GLY A 2 13.95 -9.20 6.82
C GLY A 2 13.22 -8.46 7.96
N ALA A 3 13.43 -7.14 8.09
CA ALA A 3 12.81 -6.34 9.15
C ALA A 3 11.27 -6.34 9.06
N MET A 4 10.72 -6.10 7.87
CA MET A 4 9.26 -6.15 7.65
C MET A 4 8.69 -7.52 7.98
N ASN A 5 9.34 -8.61 7.54
CA ASN A 5 8.87 -9.97 7.84
C ASN A 5 8.82 -10.25 9.35
N PHE A 6 9.79 -9.73 10.11
CA PHE A 6 9.80 -9.81 11.56
C PHE A 6 8.63 -9.02 12.16
N LEU A 7 8.41 -7.78 11.73
CA LEU A 7 7.31 -6.92 12.20
C LEU A 7 5.92 -7.52 11.89
N VAL A 8 5.76 -8.17 10.74
CA VAL A 8 4.52 -8.89 10.39
C VAL A 8 4.22 -10.01 11.41
N ARG A 9 5.24 -10.75 11.84
CA ARG A 9 5.09 -11.84 12.84
C ARG A 9 4.81 -11.29 14.23
N VAL A 10 5.57 -10.31 14.68
CA VAL A 10 5.40 -9.72 16.02
C VAL A 10 4.05 -9.01 16.13
N SER A 11 3.65 -8.22 15.13
CA SER A 11 2.33 -7.58 15.13
C SER A 11 1.17 -8.58 15.14
N GLY A 12 1.36 -9.74 14.51
CA GLY A 12 0.37 -10.84 14.53
C GLY A 12 0.11 -11.38 15.93
N LEU A 13 1.12 -11.36 16.81
CA LEU A 13 0.99 -11.76 18.22
C LEU A 13 0.44 -10.64 19.09
N MET A 14 0.82 -9.38 18.81
CA MET A 14 0.51 -8.25 19.69
C MET A 14 -0.90 -7.70 19.49
N THR A 15 -1.27 -7.38 18.24
CA THR A 15 -2.55 -6.72 17.92
C THR A 15 -3.35 -7.46 16.85
N ASN A 16 -2.69 -8.28 16.05
CA ASN A 16 -3.28 -9.05 14.96
C ASN A 16 -4.13 -8.20 13.98
N ALA A 17 -3.72 -6.96 13.72
CA ALA A 17 -4.46 -6.06 12.83
C ALA A 17 -4.58 -6.66 11.41
N PRO A 18 -5.79 -6.63 10.78
CA PRO A 18 -6.03 -7.24 9.47
C PRO A 18 -5.37 -6.48 8.31
N TYR A 19 -5.07 -5.20 8.50
CA TYR A 19 -4.40 -4.33 7.54
C TYR A 19 -3.10 -3.78 8.14
N MET A 20 -2.08 -3.61 7.31
CA MET A 20 -0.78 -3.08 7.72
C MET A 20 -0.30 -2.04 6.73
N LEU A 21 0.19 -0.91 7.23
CA LEU A 21 0.79 0.14 6.41
C LEU A 21 2.31 -0.03 6.44
N ASN A 22 2.93 -0.08 5.26
CA ASN A 22 4.38 0.05 5.13
C ASN A 22 4.78 1.48 4.75
N VAL A 23 5.71 2.07 5.49
CA VAL A 23 6.24 3.42 5.27
C VAL A 23 7.73 3.44 5.63
N ASP A 24 8.51 4.09 4.79
CA ASP A 24 9.92 4.38 5.03
C ASP A 24 10.10 5.57 5.99
N CYS A 25 11.29 5.70 6.58
CA CYS A 25 11.57 6.71 7.61
C CYS A 25 11.65 8.15 7.09
N ASP A 26 11.80 8.33 5.78
CA ASP A 26 11.82 9.61 5.07
C ASP A 26 10.45 9.98 4.47
N MET A 27 9.42 9.18 4.75
CA MET A 27 8.07 9.37 4.23
C MET A 27 7.09 9.71 5.36
N TYR A 28 6.10 10.53 5.04
CA TYR A 28 5.03 10.88 5.97
C TYR A 28 3.67 11.01 5.27
N ALA A 29 2.58 10.93 6.04
CA ALA A 29 1.23 11.08 5.52
C ALA A 29 0.92 12.57 5.26
N ASN A 30 0.67 12.90 3.99
CA ASN A 30 0.33 14.27 3.58
C ASN A 30 -1.15 14.62 3.81
N GLU A 31 -2.03 13.63 3.85
CA GLU A 31 -3.47 13.81 4.06
C GLU A 31 -3.95 12.99 5.26
N ALA A 32 -4.81 13.56 6.09
CA ALA A 32 -5.35 12.86 7.27
C ALA A 32 -6.31 11.70 6.89
N ASP A 33 -6.93 11.78 5.71
CA ASP A 33 -7.93 10.81 5.26
C ASP A 33 -7.34 9.58 4.56
N VAL A 34 -6.01 9.45 4.42
CA VAL A 34 -5.38 8.34 3.68
C VAL A 34 -5.82 6.96 4.16
N ILE A 35 -5.97 6.78 5.48
CA ILE A 35 -6.42 5.51 6.06
C ILE A 35 -7.87 5.25 5.64
N ARG A 36 -8.74 6.27 5.72
CA ARG A 36 -10.15 6.13 5.34
C ARG A 36 -10.29 5.81 3.86
N GLN A 37 -9.53 6.47 3.00
CA GLN A 37 -9.49 6.20 1.56
C GLN A 37 -9.06 4.75 1.27
N ALA A 38 -8.00 4.27 1.93
CA ALA A 38 -7.57 2.87 1.80
C ALA A 38 -8.66 1.88 2.24
N MET A 39 -9.31 2.15 3.38
CA MET A 39 -10.39 1.30 3.88
C MET A 39 -11.60 1.29 2.94
N CYS A 40 -11.94 2.39 2.26
CA CYS A 40 -13.01 2.39 1.27
C CYS A 40 -12.75 1.38 0.14
N ILE A 41 -11.48 1.22 -0.28
CA ILE A 41 -11.11 0.24 -1.32
C ILE A 41 -11.15 -1.19 -0.75
N PHE A 42 -10.59 -1.41 0.44
CA PHE A 42 -10.58 -2.74 1.05
C PHE A 42 -11.96 -3.27 1.43
N LEU A 43 -12.84 -2.38 1.88
CA LEU A 43 -14.18 -2.72 2.35
C LEU A 43 -15.24 -2.56 1.26
N GLN A 44 -14.85 -2.24 0.03
CA GLN A 44 -15.77 -2.19 -1.08
C GLN A 44 -16.46 -3.57 -1.20
N GLU A 45 -17.80 -3.55 -1.19
CA GLU A 45 -18.60 -4.75 -1.22
C GLU A 45 -18.27 -5.54 -2.49
N SER A 46 -17.58 -6.66 -2.30
CA SER A 46 -17.12 -7.50 -3.39
C SER A 46 -17.39 -8.96 -3.03
N THR A 47 -17.78 -9.75 -4.02
CA THR A 47 -18.05 -11.18 -3.86
C THR A 47 -16.77 -11.96 -3.51
N ASN A 48 -15.59 -11.34 -3.64
CA ASN A 48 -14.30 -11.96 -3.40
C ASN A 48 -13.62 -11.37 -2.15
N PRO A 49 -13.49 -12.14 -1.05
CA PRO A 49 -12.83 -11.65 0.17
C PRO A 49 -11.34 -11.31 -0.01
N ASN A 50 -10.73 -11.70 -1.13
CA ASN A 50 -9.36 -11.36 -1.52
C ASN A 50 -9.31 -10.46 -2.76
N TYR A 51 -10.36 -9.69 -3.02
CA TYR A 51 -10.45 -8.79 -4.17
C TYR A 51 -9.30 -7.76 -4.22
N CYS A 52 -8.88 -7.27 -3.05
CA CYS A 52 -7.80 -6.27 -2.94
C CYS A 52 -6.67 -6.78 -2.04
N ALA A 53 -5.52 -7.05 -2.64
CA ALA A 53 -4.33 -7.49 -1.93
C ALA A 53 -3.68 -6.34 -1.13
N PHE A 54 -3.58 -5.18 -1.76
CA PHE A 54 -2.96 -3.98 -1.22
C PHE A 54 -3.47 -2.72 -1.94
N VAL A 55 -3.30 -1.57 -1.29
CA VAL A 55 -3.58 -0.24 -1.83
C VAL A 55 -2.28 0.56 -1.82
N GLN A 56 -1.78 0.90 -3.00
CA GLN A 56 -0.57 1.69 -3.18
C GLN A 56 -0.93 3.17 -3.37
N PHE A 57 -0.35 4.04 -2.54
CA PHE A 57 -0.44 5.49 -2.72
C PHE A 57 0.74 6.01 -3.56
N PRO A 58 0.54 7.08 -4.34
CA PRO A 58 1.63 7.77 -5.01
C PRO A 58 2.62 8.35 -3.99
N GLN A 59 3.91 8.25 -4.29
CA GLN A 59 4.99 8.79 -3.45
C GLN A 59 5.46 10.12 -4.03
N ASN A 60 5.33 11.20 -3.25
CA ASN A 60 5.82 12.52 -3.61
C ASN A 60 7.16 12.77 -2.94
N PHE A 61 8.20 12.97 -3.76
CA PHE A 61 9.54 13.30 -3.30
C PHE A 61 9.77 14.81 -3.32
N TYR A 62 10.65 15.31 -2.46
CA TYR A 62 11.03 16.73 -2.41
C TYR A 62 12.28 17.06 -3.23
N ASP A 63 12.95 16.04 -3.79
CA ASP A 63 14.21 16.19 -4.53
C ASP A 63 14.02 16.71 -5.96
N SER A 64 15.13 17.13 -6.59
CA SER A 64 15.17 17.75 -7.93
C SER A 64 14.57 16.90 -9.06
N ASN A 65 14.38 15.59 -8.86
CA ASN A 65 13.83 14.67 -9.86
C ASN A 65 12.36 14.30 -9.57
N ALA A 66 11.70 14.99 -8.64
CA ALA A 66 10.32 14.70 -8.25
C ALA A 66 9.33 14.77 -9.41
N ASP A 67 9.51 15.75 -10.32
CA ASP A 67 8.60 15.97 -11.44
C ASP A 67 8.53 14.77 -12.40
N GLU A 68 9.68 14.15 -12.70
CA GLU A 68 9.73 12.96 -13.56
C GLU A 68 9.01 11.77 -12.91
N ILE A 69 9.16 11.59 -11.60
CA ILE A 69 8.50 10.52 -10.84
C ILE A 69 6.98 10.76 -10.80
N ILE A 70 6.54 12.00 -10.62
CA ILE A 70 5.12 12.38 -10.64
C ILE A 70 4.50 12.10 -12.01
N ILE A 71 5.20 12.45 -13.10
CA ILE A 71 4.77 12.14 -14.47
C ILE A 71 4.67 10.61 -14.64
N LEU A 72 5.69 9.86 -14.23
CA LEU A 72 5.68 8.41 -14.32
C LEU A 72 4.49 7.79 -13.57
N GLN A 73 4.27 8.20 -12.32
CA GLN A 73 3.15 7.71 -11.51
C GLN A 73 1.79 8.09 -12.09
N SER A 74 1.64 9.30 -12.63
CA SER A 74 0.37 9.81 -13.15
C SER A 74 -0.04 9.16 -14.48
N TYR A 75 0.91 8.92 -15.39
CA TYR A 75 0.60 8.30 -16.69
C TYR A 75 0.72 6.77 -16.63
N LEU A 76 1.91 6.25 -16.34
CA LEU A 76 2.18 4.81 -16.35
C LEU A 76 1.53 4.10 -15.17
N GLY A 77 1.62 4.67 -13.96
CA GLY A 77 1.01 4.10 -12.76
C GLY A 77 -0.51 3.94 -12.89
N ARG A 78 -1.21 4.98 -13.36
CA ARG A 78 -2.67 4.90 -13.61
C ARG A 78 -3.04 3.92 -14.71
N GLY A 79 -2.25 3.86 -15.78
CA GLY A 79 -2.46 2.91 -16.88
C GLY A 79 -2.37 1.46 -16.39
N ILE A 80 -1.32 1.12 -15.64
CA ILE A 80 -1.13 -0.23 -15.08
C ILE A 80 -2.24 -0.56 -14.06
N ALA A 81 -2.65 0.42 -13.26
CA ALA A 81 -3.72 0.24 -12.28
C ALA A 81 -5.05 -0.19 -12.91
N GLY A 82 -5.33 0.20 -14.17
CA GLY A 82 -6.53 -0.20 -14.90
C GLY A 82 -6.53 -1.66 -15.39
N ILE A 83 -5.38 -2.36 -15.38
CA ILE A 83 -5.28 -3.74 -15.86
C ILE A 83 -5.40 -4.72 -14.68
N GLN A 84 -4.48 -4.64 -13.72
CA GLN A 84 -4.41 -5.56 -12.58
C GLN A 84 -4.08 -4.85 -11.25
N GLY A 85 -4.12 -3.53 -11.24
CA GLY A 85 -3.68 -2.73 -10.11
C GLY A 85 -2.20 -2.31 -10.19
N PRO A 86 -1.78 -1.37 -9.34
CA PRO A 86 -0.43 -0.81 -9.34
C PRO A 86 0.62 -1.80 -8.84
N ILE A 87 1.88 -1.51 -9.14
CA ILE A 87 3.03 -2.26 -8.59
C ILE A 87 3.32 -1.76 -7.17
N TYR A 88 3.72 -2.67 -6.29
CA TYR A 88 4.22 -2.31 -4.97
C TYR A 88 5.55 -1.54 -5.08
N ALA A 89 5.56 -0.28 -4.65
CA ALA A 89 6.68 0.65 -4.83
C ALA A 89 7.56 0.81 -3.57
N GLY A 90 7.41 -0.05 -2.56
CA GLY A 90 8.31 -0.08 -1.41
C GLY A 90 7.88 0.76 -0.20
N SER A 91 7.04 1.79 -0.35
CA SER A 91 6.52 2.64 0.74
C SER A 91 5.14 3.19 0.40
N GLY A 92 4.39 3.67 1.40
CA GLY A 92 3.06 4.25 1.22
C GLY A 92 2.01 3.21 0.76
N CYS A 93 2.15 1.97 1.21
CA CYS A 93 1.30 0.87 0.78
C CYS A 93 0.59 0.20 1.96
N PHE A 94 -0.73 0.10 1.88
CA PHE A 94 -1.51 -0.70 2.83
C PHE A 94 -1.65 -2.12 2.28
N HIS A 95 -1.38 -3.12 3.10
CA HIS A 95 -1.49 -4.53 2.74
C HIS A 95 -2.49 -5.26 3.63
N THR A 96 -3.18 -6.24 3.07
CA THR A 96 -3.92 -7.22 3.87
C THR A 96 -2.95 -8.21 4.52
N ARG A 97 -3.19 -8.55 5.78
CA ARG A 97 -2.38 -9.54 6.52
C ARG A 97 -2.38 -10.91 5.83
N ARG A 98 -3.50 -11.30 5.20
CA ARG A 98 -3.65 -12.58 4.49
C ARG A 98 -2.61 -12.72 3.38
N VAL A 99 -2.47 -11.69 2.55
CA VAL A 99 -1.52 -11.69 1.43
C VAL A 99 -0.06 -11.76 1.90
N MET A 100 0.27 -11.13 3.04
CA MET A 100 1.60 -11.23 3.63
C MET A 100 1.99 -12.65 4.06
N TYR A 101 1.00 -13.50 4.33
CA TYR A 101 1.22 -14.92 4.61
C TYR A 101 1.03 -15.83 3.38
N GLY A 102 0.76 -15.26 2.20
CA GLY A 102 0.46 -16.03 0.99
C GLY A 102 -0.89 -16.74 1.04
N LEU A 103 -1.81 -16.29 1.88
CA LEU A 103 -3.17 -16.82 1.99
C LEU A 103 -4.07 -16.04 1.04
N SER A 104 -4.58 -16.71 0.00
CA SER A 104 -5.54 -16.15 -0.96
C SER A 104 -6.98 -16.59 -0.70
#